data_AF-A0AAW3PJB4-F1
#
_entry.id   AF-A0AAW3PJB4-F1
#
_cell.length_a   1.000
_cell.length_b   1.000
_cell.length_c   1.000
_cell.angle_alpha   90.00
_cell.angle_beta   90.00
_cell.angle_gamma   90.00
#
_symmetry.space_group_name_H-M   'P 1'
#
loop_
_entity.id
_entity.type
_entity.pdbx_description
1 polymer ?
#
loop_
_entity_poly.entity_id
_entity_poly.type
_entity_poly.pdbx_seq_one_letter_code
_entity_poly.pdbx_strand_id
1 'polypeptide(L)'
;MNISKRGDHLFAAGLWKAIGDVAYSVRSRIGQYSEGRVLANALLEFQRDLGGSEFDMTINQGRPVTGSDAHSLMFGLAVRRFRQDMEALVFALEHRRNIDERDASQRTEALMQANSALLTAKQSATITVGRFFDAVVDRDVLGQILGGEANARVRAGAQQQIETTRIKLGNVRHRIIGVIAQM
;
A
#
# COMPACT_ATOMS: atom_id res chain seq x y z
N MET A 1 -35.40 10.93 -2.96
CA MET A 1 -33.94 10.78 -3.06
C MET A 1 -33.40 10.76 -1.63
N ASN A 2 -32.91 9.61 -1.14
CA ASN A 2 -32.37 9.52 0.23
C ASN A 2 -30.97 10.11 0.25
N ILE A 3 -30.84 11.34 0.76
CA ILE A 3 -29.54 11.97 1.00
C ILE A 3 -29.01 11.38 2.31
N SER A 4 -28.07 10.44 2.21
CA SER A 4 -27.32 9.97 3.38
C SER A 4 -26.20 10.96 3.70
N LYS A 5 -26.06 11.32 4.98
CA LYS A 5 -24.91 12.08 5.49
C LYS A 5 -23.75 11.10 5.71
N ARG A 6 -22.56 11.43 5.21
CA ARG A 6 -21.36 10.59 5.32
C ARG A 6 -20.34 11.22 6.29
N GLY A 7 -19.64 10.38 7.04
CA GLY A 7 -18.40 10.76 7.70
C GLY A 7 -17.21 10.68 6.74
N ASP A 8 -16.36 11.70 6.73
CA ASP A 8 -15.11 11.67 5.96
C ASP A 8 -14.03 11.00 6.82
N HIS A 9 -13.38 9.97 6.28
CA HIS A 9 -12.43 9.15 7.04
C HIS A 9 -11.04 9.78 7.03
N LEU A 10 -10.38 9.78 8.19
CA LEU A 10 -8.98 10.20 8.29
C LEU A 10 -8.05 9.23 7.56
N PHE A 11 -8.31 7.93 7.68
CA PHE A 11 -7.49 6.90 7.03
C PHE A 11 -8.33 6.12 6.02
N ALA A 12 -7.72 5.80 4.89
CA ALA A 12 -8.39 5.02 3.86
C ALA A 12 -8.51 3.53 4.25
N ALA A 13 -9.74 3.08 4.54
CA ALA A 13 -10.06 1.70 4.93
C ALA A 13 -9.74 0.62 3.87
N GLY A 14 -9.38 1.01 2.64
CA GLY A 14 -9.00 0.07 1.57
C GLY A 14 -7.54 -0.40 1.60
N LEU A 15 -6.71 0.15 2.51
CA LEU A 15 -5.28 -0.14 2.61
C LEU A 15 -4.99 -1.62 2.85
N TRP A 16 -5.58 -2.19 3.92
CA TRP A 16 -5.36 -3.58 4.30
C TRP A 16 -5.75 -4.55 3.17
N LYS A 17 -6.89 -4.29 2.51
CA LYS A 17 -7.38 -5.10 1.39
C LYS A 17 -6.44 -5.04 0.19
N ALA A 18 -5.97 -3.85 -0.18
CA ALA A 18 -5.06 -3.69 -1.31
C ALA A 18 -3.74 -4.45 -1.11
N ILE A 19 -3.19 -4.43 0.10
CA ILE A 19 -1.99 -5.22 0.46
C ILE A 19 -2.30 -6.72 0.41
N GLY A 20 -3.44 -7.16 0.96
CA GLY A 20 -3.87 -8.55 0.93
C GLY A 20 -4.06 -9.10 -0.48
N ASP A 21 -4.69 -8.33 -1.36
CA ASP A 21 -4.90 -8.72 -2.77
C ASP A 21 -3.56 -8.93 -3.50
N VAL A 22 -2.58 -8.04 -3.26
CA VAL A 22 -1.22 -8.21 -3.82
C VAL A 22 -0.51 -9.41 -3.20
N ALA A 23 -0.62 -9.60 -1.89
CA ALA A 23 -0.02 -10.74 -1.20
C ALA A 23 -0.51 -12.07 -1.76
N TYR A 24 -1.82 -12.17 -2.01
CA TYR A 24 -2.44 -13.33 -2.64
C TYR A 24 -1.91 -13.57 -4.06
N SER A 25 -1.83 -12.51 -4.88
CA SER A 25 -1.28 -12.57 -6.24
C SER A 25 0.19 -13.02 -6.26
N VAL A 26 1.03 -12.49 -5.37
CA VAL A 26 2.44 -12.90 -5.24
C VAL A 26 2.51 -14.39 -4.85
N ARG A 27 1.70 -14.82 -3.88
CA ARG A 27 1.67 -16.20 -3.40
C ARG A 27 1.25 -17.17 -4.51
N SER A 28 0.25 -16.83 -5.31
CA SER A 28 -0.26 -17.69 -6.37
C SER A 28 0.71 -17.82 -7.54
N ARG A 29 1.43 -16.75 -7.89
CA ARG A 29 2.31 -16.72 -9.07
C ARG A 29 3.73 -17.20 -8.79
N ILE A 30 4.33 -16.74 -7.70
CA ILE A 30 5.75 -16.98 -7.40
C ILE A 30 5.98 -17.56 -6.00
N GLY A 31 4.93 -17.93 -5.27
CA GLY A 31 5.01 -18.45 -3.90
C GLY A 31 5.65 -19.83 -3.75
N GLN A 32 6.02 -20.50 -4.84
CA GLN A 32 6.85 -21.70 -4.80
C GLN A 32 8.35 -21.38 -4.62
N TYR A 33 8.77 -20.17 -4.98
CA TYR A 33 10.16 -19.71 -4.87
C TYR A 33 10.42 -19.02 -3.53
N SER A 34 11.66 -19.04 -3.05
CA SER A 34 12.04 -18.40 -1.78
C SER A 34 11.68 -16.91 -1.74
N GLU A 35 12.08 -16.16 -2.77
CA GLU A 35 11.80 -14.72 -2.92
C GLU A 35 10.29 -14.43 -2.87
N GLY A 36 9.49 -15.19 -3.63
CA GLY A 36 8.03 -15.04 -3.65
C GLY A 36 7.36 -15.39 -2.32
N ARG A 37 7.86 -16.41 -1.61
CA ARG A 37 7.38 -16.74 -0.24
C ARG A 37 7.67 -15.62 0.75
N VAL A 38 8.90 -15.09 0.73
CA VAL A 38 9.31 -14.00 1.63
C VAL A 38 8.43 -12.78 1.38
N LEU A 39 8.24 -12.36 0.13
CA LEU A 39 7.40 -11.22 -0.21
C LEU A 39 5.94 -11.43 0.18
N ALA A 40 5.35 -12.58 -0.18
CA ALA A 40 3.94 -12.86 0.13
C ALA A 40 3.70 -12.91 1.64
N ASN A 41 4.57 -13.57 2.41
CA ASN A 41 4.44 -13.67 3.86
C ASN A 41 4.57 -12.29 4.51
N ALA A 42 5.55 -11.48 4.08
CA ALA A 42 5.71 -10.13 4.58
C ALA A 42 4.45 -9.28 4.34
N LEU A 43 3.89 -9.32 3.12
CA LEU A 43 2.66 -8.59 2.80
C LEU A 43 1.45 -9.07 3.63
N LEU A 44 1.32 -10.37 3.89
CA LEU A 44 0.27 -10.91 4.77
C LEU A 44 0.45 -10.46 6.23
N GLU A 45 1.68 -10.39 6.73
CA GLU A 45 1.96 -9.84 8.05
C GLU A 45 1.56 -8.36 8.13
N PHE A 46 1.92 -7.57 7.12
CA PHE A 46 1.54 -6.15 7.05
C PHE A 46 0.03 -5.96 6.97
N GLN A 47 -0.68 -6.82 6.22
CA GLN A 47 -2.14 -6.79 6.18
C GLN A 47 -2.74 -7.00 7.57
N ARG A 48 -2.21 -7.94 8.36
CA ARG A 48 -2.67 -8.20 9.73
C ARG A 48 -2.37 -7.02 10.64
N ASP A 49 -1.17 -6.45 10.53
CA ASP A 49 -0.80 -5.25 11.27
C ASP A 49 -1.83 -4.14 10.98
N LEU A 50 -2.28 -3.96 9.74
CA LEU A 50 -3.17 -2.87 9.33
C LEU A 50 -4.68 -3.16 9.50
N GLY A 51 -5.08 -4.27 10.14
CA GLY A 51 -6.48 -4.69 10.28
C GLY A 51 -7.24 -4.11 11.49
N GLY A 52 -6.78 -3.00 12.08
CA GLY A 52 -7.35 -2.45 13.32
C GLY A 52 -8.42 -1.36 13.13
N SER A 53 -9.07 -0.94 14.22
CA SER A 53 -10.16 0.05 14.22
C SER A 53 -9.68 1.50 14.09
N GLU A 54 -8.37 1.75 14.09
CA GLU A 54 -7.81 3.09 13.87
C GLU A 54 -8.22 3.69 12.51
N PHE A 55 -8.61 2.85 11.55
CA PHE A 55 -9.08 3.28 10.22
C PHE A 55 -10.53 3.79 10.22
N ASP A 56 -11.24 3.70 11.35
CA ASP A 56 -12.62 4.19 11.49
C ASP A 56 -12.70 5.66 11.94
N MET A 57 -11.56 6.30 12.23
CA MET A 57 -11.53 7.72 12.61
C MET A 57 -12.13 8.59 11.51
N THR A 58 -13.17 9.37 11.86
CA THR A 58 -13.94 10.15 10.89
C THR A 58 -14.45 11.46 11.49
N ILE A 59 -14.75 12.42 10.62
CA ILE A 59 -15.52 13.62 10.97
C ILE A 59 -16.88 13.62 10.24
N ASN A 60 -17.96 13.89 10.96
CA ASN A 60 -19.30 14.02 10.36
C ASN A 60 -19.56 15.46 9.95
N GLN A 61 -19.39 15.75 8.66
CA GLN A 61 -19.62 17.08 8.08
C GLN A 61 -21.08 17.30 7.70
N GLY A 62 -21.95 16.29 7.80
CA GLY A 62 -23.34 16.36 7.34
C GLY A 62 -23.50 16.66 5.85
N ARG A 63 -22.42 16.54 5.07
CA ARG A 63 -22.36 16.86 3.64
C ARG A 63 -23.18 15.84 2.84
N PRO A 64 -24.10 16.31 1.97
CA PRO A 64 -24.73 15.46 0.96
C PRO A 64 -23.66 14.88 0.04
N VAL A 65 -23.57 13.55 -0.04
CA VAL A 65 -22.70 12.90 -1.04
C VAL A 65 -23.43 12.90 -2.37
N THR A 66 -23.10 13.85 -3.24
CA THR A 66 -23.61 13.93 -4.62
C THR A 66 -22.53 13.68 -5.68
N GLY A 67 -21.31 13.33 -5.26
CA GLY A 67 -20.18 13.07 -6.14
C GLY A 67 -19.01 12.38 -5.45
N SER A 68 -17.94 12.15 -6.20
CA SER A 68 -16.74 11.46 -5.74
C SER A 68 -15.94 12.30 -4.73
N ASP A 69 -15.53 11.69 -3.63
CA ASP A 69 -14.63 12.29 -2.65
C ASP A 69 -13.18 12.33 -3.17
N ALA A 70 -12.54 13.50 -3.05
CA ALA A 70 -11.21 13.73 -3.61
C ALA A 70 -10.13 12.85 -2.97
N HIS A 71 -10.18 12.66 -1.64
CA HIS A 71 -9.25 11.78 -0.93
C HIS A 71 -9.43 10.33 -1.37
N SER A 72 -10.68 9.85 -1.39
CA SER A 72 -11.02 8.52 -1.91
C SER A 72 -10.55 8.28 -3.35
N LEU A 73 -10.68 9.29 -4.24
CA LEU A 73 -10.20 9.20 -5.62
C LEU A 73 -8.68 9.11 -5.70
N MET A 74 -7.97 9.96 -4.95
CA MET A 74 -6.51 9.95 -4.88
C MET A 74 -5.98 8.63 -4.34
N PHE A 75 -6.59 8.12 -3.27
CA PHE A 75 -6.26 6.82 -2.71
C PHE A 75 -6.55 5.69 -3.71
N GLY A 76 -7.69 5.72 -4.41
CA GLY A 76 -8.03 4.74 -5.45
C GLY A 76 -7.03 4.72 -6.61
N LEU A 77 -6.52 5.88 -7.05
CA LEU A 77 -5.43 5.99 -8.01
C LEU A 77 -4.14 5.36 -7.49
N ALA A 78 -3.77 5.66 -6.24
CA ALA A 78 -2.59 5.11 -5.61
C ALA A 78 -2.66 3.57 -5.45
N VAL A 79 -3.83 3.03 -5.07
CA VAL A 79 -4.09 1.58 -5.03
C VAL A 79 -3.89 0.93 -6.39
N ARG A 80 -4.46 1.52 -7.45
CA ARG A 80 -4.31 0.97 -8.81
C ARG A 80 -2.85 0.92 -9.23
N ARG A 81 -2.11 2.01 -9.01
CA ARG A 81 -0.70 2.07 -9.35
C ARG A 81 0.12 1.07 -8.53
N PHE A 82 -0.15 0.97 -7.22
CA PHE A 82 0.48 -0.01 -6.34
C PHE A 82 0.32 -1.43 -6.84
N ARG A 83 -0.90 -1.82 -7.22
CA ARG A 83 -1.15 -3.16 -7.79
C ARG A 83 -0.35 -3.40 -9.06
N GLN A 84 -0.38 -2.43 -9.99
CA GLN A 84 0.31 -2.54 -11.28
C GLN A 84 1.83 -2.69 -11.11
N ASP A 85 2.45 -1.86 -10.28
CA ASP A 85 3.91 -1.91 -10.10
C ASP A 85 4.35 -3.16 -9.32
N MET A 86 3.55 -3.61 -8.35
CA MET A 86 3.80 -4.88 -7.67
C MET A 86 3.63 -6.09 -8.61
N GLU A 87 2.65 -6.04 -9.51
CA GLU A 87 2.46 -7.06 -10.54
C GLU A 87 3.61 -7.10 -11.55
N ALA A 88 4.12 -5.94 -11.96
CA ALA A 88 5.31 -5.84 -12.80
C ALA A 88 6.56 -6.40 -12.11
N LEU A 89 6.71 -6.16 -10.80
CA LEU A 89 7.79 -6.76 -9.99
C LEU A 89 7.68 -8.28 -9.95
N VAL A 90 6.47 -8.82 -9.69
CA VAL A 90 6.22 -10.27 -9.70
C VAL A 90 6.55 -10.87 -11.07
N PHE A 91 6.09 -10.22 -12.14
CA PHE A 91 6.37 -10.66 -13.50
C PHE A 91 7.88 -10.68 -13.81
N ALA A 92 8.62 -9.64 -13.42
CA ALA A 92 10.06 -9.58 -13.66
C ALA A 92 10.82 -10.70 -12.92
N LEU A 93 10.40 -11.03 -11.69
CA LEU A 93 10.98 -12.14 -10.91
C LEU A 93 10.68 -13.49 -11.56
N GLU A 94 9.42 -13.68 -11.96
CA GLU A 94 8.95 -14.89 -12.64
C GLU A 94 9.70 -15.10 -13.96
N HIS A 95 9.79 -14.05 -14.78
CA HIS A 95 10.51 -14.08 -16.05
C HIS A 95 11.98 -14.45 -15.87
N ARG A 96 12.70 -13.76 -14.97
CA ARG A 96 14.13 -14.05 -14.69
C ARG A 96 14.36 -15.51 -14.31
N ARG A 97 13.44 -16.13 -13.56
CA ARG A 97 13.56 -17.52 -13.11
C ARG A 97 13.30 -18.54 -14.20
N ASN A 98 12.46 -18.19 -15.18
CA ASN A 98 12.05 -19.09 -16.26
C ASN A 98 12.98 -19.05 -17.49
N ILE A 99 14.08 -18.29 -17.43
CA ILE A 99 15.14 -18.25 -18.45
C ILE A 99 15.84 -19.61 -18.49
N ASP A 100 15.61 -20.37 -19.57
CA ASP A 100 16.05 -21.76 -19.77
C ASP A 100 16.84 -21.97 -21.08
N GLU A 101 17.42 -20.90 -21.64
CA GLU A 101 18.17 -20.94 -22.90
C GLU A 101 19.34 -21.92 -22.80
N ARG A 102 19.44 -22.78 -23.81
CA ARG A 102 20.47 -23.83 -23.91
C ARG A 102 21.82 -23.29 -24.36
N ASP A 103 21.80 -22.24 -25.19
CA ASP A 103 23.01 -21.56 -25.63
C ASP A 103 23.51 -20.61 -24.53
N ALA A 104 24.79 -20.76 -24.16
CA ALA A 104 25.37 -20.01 -23.05
C ALA A 104 25.43 -18.50 -23.31
N SER A 105 25.65 -18.08 -24.56
CA SER A 105 25.72 -16.66 -24.91
C SER A 105 24.35 -16.00 -24.87
N GLN A 106 23.34 -16.66 -25.46
CA GLN A 106 21.94 -16.21 -25.42
C GLN A 106 21.39 -16.16 -24.00
N ARG A 107 21.69 -17.18 -23.19
CA ARG A 107 21.30 -17.21 -21.77
C ARG A 107 21.89 -16.02 -20.99
N THR A 108 23.16 -15.70 -21.24
CA THR A 108 23.83 -14.59 -20.56
C THR A 108 23.18 -13.27 -20.92
N GLU A 109 22.89 -13.05 -22.20
CA GLU A 109 22.21 -11.84 -22.68
C GLU A 109 20.79 -11.72 -22.10
N ALA A 110 20.01 -12.81 -22.13
CA ALA A 110 18.66 -12.86 -21.54
C ALA A 110 18.67 -12.54 -20.04
N LEU A 111 19.62 -13.10 -19.28
CA LEU A 111 19.78 -12.80 -17.85
C LEU A 111 20.15 -11.34 -17.61
N MET A 112 21.02 -10.74 -18.42
CA MET A 112 21.37 -9.33 -18.31
C MET A 112 20.14 -8.42 -18.51
N GLN A 113 19.35 -8.69 -19.56
CA GLN A 113 18.13 -7.94 -19.84
C GLN A 113 17.10 -8.10 -18.71
N ALA A 114 16.86 -9.33 -18.25
CA ALA A 114 15.93 -9.60 -17.16
C ALA A 114 16.35 -8.97 -15.83
N ASN A 115 17.64 -8.93 -15.52
CA ASN A 115 18.14 -8.26 -14.33
C ASN A 115 17.96 -6.73 -14.39
N SER A 116 18.15 -6.12 -15.57
CA SER A 116 17.88 -4.69 -15.79
C SER A 116 16.39 -4.36 -15.63
N ALA A 117 15.52 -5.19 -16.22
CA ALA A 117 14.06 -5.05 -16.06
C ALA A 117 13.62 -5.22 -14.60
N LEU A 118 14.20 -6.20 -13.89
CA LEU A 118 13.93 -6.42 -12.46
C LEU A 118 14.35 -5.22 -11.61
N LEU A 119 15.51 -4.60 -11.88
CA LEU A 119 15.94 -3.40 -11.17
C LEU A 119 14.94 -2.25 -11.35
N THR A 120 14.48 -2.04 -12.57
CA THR A 120 13.47 -1.01 -12.89
C THR A 120 12.14 -1.28 -12.18
N ALA A 121 11.70 -2.54 -12.15
CA ALA A 121 10.48 -2.95 -11.46
C ALA A 121 10.58 -2.73 -9.93
N LYS A 122 11.73 -3.04 -9.32
CA LYS A 122 11.97 -2.77 -7.88
C LYS A 122 11.92 -1.28 -7.55
N GLN A 123 12.53 -0.44 -8.38
CA GLN A 123 12.50 1.01 -8.19
C GLN A 123 11.07 1.55 -8.30
N SER A 124 10.33 1.14 -9.33
CA SER A 124 8.92 1.53 -9.52
C SER A 124 8.06 1.09 -8.33
N ALA A 125 8.19 -0.17 -7.89
CA ALA A 125 7.47 -0.70 -6.74
C ALA A 125 7.79 0.08 -5.45
N THR A 126 9.07 0.39 -5.20
CA THR A 126 9.50 1.18 -4.04
C THR A 126 8.89 2.58 -4.01
N ILE A 127 8.93 3.29 -5.15
CA ILE A 127 8.35 4.63 -5.28
C ILE A 127 6.84 4.58 -5.02
N THR A 128 6.17 3.60 -5.60
CA THR A 128 4.71 3.49 -5.52
C THR A 128 4.24 3.03 -4.15
N VAL A 129 4.98 2.17 -3.44
CA VAL A 129 4.73 1.89 -2.01
C VAL A 129 4.75 3.19 -1.20
N GLY A 130 5.72 4.07 -1.45
CA GLY A 130 5.76 5.38 -0.81
C GLY A 130 4.51 6.20 -1.07
N ARG A 131 4.16 6.40 -2.35
CA ARG A 131 2.97 7.17 -2.77
C ARG A 131 1.67 6.57 -2.25
N PHE A 132 1.58 5.25 -2.21
CA PHE A 132 0.42 4.53 -1.71
C PHE A 132 0.19 4.81 -0.23
N PHE A 133 1.24 4.74 0.59
CA PHE A 133 1.14 5.05 2.02
C PHE A 133 0.94 6.55 2.29
N ASP A 134 1.51 7.43 1.47
CA ASP A 134 1.30 8.88 1.58
C ASP A 134 -0.16 9.27 1.28
N ALA A 135 -0.85 8.53 0.41
CA ALA A 135 -2.25 8.74 0.07
C ALA A 135 -3.25 8.17 1.11
N VAL A 136 -2.79 7.41 2.12
CA VAL A 136 -3.68 6.78 3.12
C VAL A 136 -4.35 7.83 4.02
N VAL A 137 -3.64 8.91 4.35
CA VAL A 137 -4.09 9.90 5.34
C VAL A 137 -4.72 11.10 4.65
N ASP A 138 -5.97 11.40 4.98
CA ASP A 138 -6.64 12.65 4.59
C ASP A 138 -6.11 13.80 5.45
N ARG A 139 -5.40 14.74 4.82
CA ARG A 139 -4.78 15.89 5.51
C ARG A 139 -5.80 16.92 5.96
N ASP A 140 -6.91 17.05 5.25
CA ASP A 140 -7.95 18.02 5.58
C ASP A 140 -8.74 17.52 6.79
N VAL A 141 -9.13 16.25 6.78
CA VAL A 141 -9.78 15.61 7.95
C VAL A 141 -8.86 15.63 9.17
N LEU A 142 -7.55 15.38 8.99
CA LEU A 142 -6.57 15.48 10.07
C LEU A 142 -6.57 16.88 10.70
N GLY A 143 -6.49 17.93 9.88
CA GLY A 143 -6.52 19.31 10.35
C GLY A 143 -7.79 19.65 11.11
N GLN A 144 -8.93 19.13 10.65
CA GLN A 144 -10.22 19.35 11.30
C GLN A 144 -10.37 18.60 12.62
N ILE A 145 -9.94 17.34 12.72
CA ILE A 145 -9.97 16.59 13.99
C ILE A 145 -9.11 17.30 15.04
N LEU A 146 -7.91 17.75 14.67
CA LEU A 146 -6.99 18.40 15.60
C LEU A 146 -7.41 19.85 15.94
N GLY A 147 -8.04 20.56 15.00
CA GLY A 147 -8.47 21.95 15.17
C GLY A 147 -9.88 22.13 15.73
N GLY A 148 -10.78 21.16 15.53
CA GLY A 148 -12.21 21.26 15.84
C GLY A 148 -12.62 20.80 17.24
N GLU A 149 -11.78 20.04 17.94
CA GLU A 149 -12.11 19.51 19.28
C GLU A 149 -11.83 20.56 20.36
N ALA A 150 -12.88 21.14 20.96
CA ALA A 150 -12.74 22.18 22.00
C ALA A 150 -12.19 21.64 23.33
N ASN A 151 -12.38 20.36 23.63
CA ASN A 151 -11.89 19.74 24.86
C ASN A 151 -10.42 19.29 24.71
N ALA A 152 -9.53 19.95 25.45
CA ALA A 152 -8.10 19.68 25.40
C ALA A 152 -7.73 18.20 25.71
N ARG A 153 -8.47 17.52 26.60
CA ARG A 153 -8.20 16.11 26.94
C ARG A 153 -8.60 15.17 25.80
N VAL A 154 -9.75 15.40 25.18
CA VAL A 154 -10.23 14.60 24.03
C VAL A 154 -9.29 14.79 22.85
N ARG A 155 -8.87 16.04 22.60
CA ARG A 155 -7.91 16.38 21.54
C ARG A 155 -6.56 15.67 21.74
N ALA A 156 -6.02 15.68 22.97
CA ALA A 156 -4.77 15.00 23.29
C ALA A 156 -4.86 13.48 23.06
N GLY A 157 -5.98 12.86 23.45
CA GLY A 157 -6.23 11.43 23.19
C GLY A 157 -6.29 11.11 21.70
N ALA A 158 -7.03 11.91 20.91
CA ALA A 158 -7.10 11.74 19.46
C ALA A 158 -5.73 11.92 18.79
N GLN A 159 -4.96 12.93 19.22
CA GLN A 159 -3.61 13.17 18.71
C GLN A 159 -2.66 11.98 18.98
N GLN A 160 -2.72 11.40 20.18
CA GLN A 160 -1.92 10.22 20.53
C GLN A 160 -2.28 9.00 19.66
N GLN A 161 -3.58 8.77 19.44
CA GLN A 161 -4.05 7.66 18.59
C GLN A 161 -3.62 7.84 17.13
N ILE A 162 -3.73 9.06 16.59
CA ILE A 162 -3.30 9.40 15.24
C ILE A 162 -1.80 9.18 15.08
N GLU A 163 -0.99 9.66 16.02
CA GLU A 163 0.45 9.53 15.94
C GLU A 163 0.89 8.06 16.03
N THR A 164 0.30 7.29 16.94
CA THR A 164 0.52 5.85 17.04
C THR A 164 0.22 5.15 15.71
N THR A 165 -0.89 5.51 15.07
CA THR A 165 -1.29 4.95 13.77
C THR A 165 -0.32 5.33 12.66
N ARG A 166 0.15 6.59 12.63
CA ARG A 166 1.14 7.05 11.64
C ARG A 166 2.49 6.36 11.80
N ILE A 167 2.94 6.12 13.03
CA ILE A 167 4.15 5.34 13.31
C ILE A 167 3.99 3.92 12.78
N LYS A 168 2.84 3.29 13.04
CA LYS A 168 2.52 1.95 12.53
C LYS A 168 2.55 1.89 10.99
N LEU A 169 1.93 2.87 10.32
CA LEU A 169 1.99 3.02 8.86
C LEU A 169 3.44 3.20 8.35
N GLY A 170 4.23 4.04 9.03
CA GLY A 170 5.64 4.26 8.70
C GLY A 170 6.48 3.00 8.83
N ASN A 171 6.29 2.24 9.90
CA ASN A 171 6.99 0.96 10.12
C ASN A 171 6.64 -0.06 9.05
N VAL A 172 5.36 -0.21 8.70
CA VAL A 172 4.93 -1.12 7.63
C VAL A 172 5.50 -0.70 6.28
N ARG A 173 5.42 0.60 5.94
CA ARG A 173 6.02 1.16 4.72
C ARG A 173 7.51 0.80 4.62
N HIS A 174 8.26 1.05 5.69
CA HIS A 174 9.70 0.78 5.72
C HIS A 174 10.00 -0.72 5.54
N ARG A 175 9.23 -1.59 6.20
CA ARG A 175 9.39 -3.05 6.06
C ARG A 175 9.09 -3.53 4.64
N ILE A 176 8.02 -3.05 3.99
CA ILE A 176 7.72 -3.39 2.58
C ILE A 176 8.88 -3.01 1.65
N ILE A 177 9.35 -1.77 1.77
CA ILE A 177 10.47 -1.27 0.96
C ILE A 177 11.73 -2.10 1.20
N GLY A 178 12.01 -2.44 2.46
CA GLY A 178 13.14 -3.29 2.83
C GLY A 178 13.08 -4.67 2.17
N VAL A 179 11.90 -5.31 2.14
CA VAL A 179 11.71 -6.60 1.47
C VAL A 179 11.94 -6.49 -0.04
N ILE A 180 11.40 -5.46 -0.70
CA ILE A 180 11.60 -5.23 -2.15
C ILE A 180 13.09 -5.02 -2.47
N ALA A 181 13.82 -4.34 -1.60
CA ALA A 181 15.25 -4.05 -1.78
C ALA A 181 16.15 -5.28 -1.57
N GLN A 182 15.72 -6.26 -0.77
CA GLN A 182 16.49 -7.48 -0.46
C GLN A 182 16.30 -8.61 -1.47
N MET A 183 15.20 -8.59 -2.21
CA MET A 183 15.00 -9.45 -3.39
C MET A 183 15.97 -9.07 -4.50
#